data_AF-A0A1F7A4B0-F1
#
_entry.id   AF-A0A1F7A4B0-F1
#
_cell.length_a   1.000
_cell.length_b   1.000
_cell.length_c   1.000
_cell.angle_alpha   90.00
_cell.angle_beta   90.00
_cell.angle_gamma   90.00
#
_symmetry.space_group_name_H-M   'P 1'
#
loop_
_entity.id
_entity.type
_entity.pdbx_description
1 polymer ?
#
loop_
_entity_poly.entity_id
_entity_poly.type
_entity_poly.pdbx_seq_one_letter_code
_entity_poly.pdbx_strand_id
1 'polypeptide(L)'
;MEPAQYWRANKNWSAWIGRQGTVLVSTVVRTSSPQQDSFKPFSYLLVDFGKEKKELLGVGHQEFQPGDKVVCVLRKISDPSSRELVTYGIKVKKLESKETKDH
;
A
#
# COMPACT_ATOMS: atom_id res chain seq x y z
N MET A 1 22.68 -3.43 3.67
CA MET A 1 21.78 -2.28 3.93
C MET A 1 21.39 -2.35 5.39
N GLU A 2 21.87 -1.41 6.22
CA GLU A 2 21.64 -1.46 7.68
C GLU A 2 20.16 -1.21 8.01
N PRO A 3 19.50 -2.04 8.84
CA PRO A 3 18.10 -1.85 9.24
C PRO A 3 17.82 -0.45 9.79
N ALA A 4 18.80 0.13 10.48
CA ALA A 4 18.72 1.46 11.05
C ALA A 4 18.77 2.59 10.00
N GLN A 5 19.37 2.37 8.83
CA GLN A 5 19.37 3.34 7.72
C GLN A 5 18.04 3.31 6.96
N TYR A 6 17.51 2.10 6.70
CA TYR A 6 16.16 1.93 6.13
C TYR A 6 15.09 2.56 7.04
N TRP A 7 15.15 2.33 8.35
CA TRP A 7 14.22 2.93 9.31
C TRP A 7 14.27 4.46 9.32
N ARG A 8 15.47 5.06 9.30
CA ARG A 8 15.66 6.51 9.29
C ARG A 8 15.19 7.16 7.99
N ALA A 9 15.48 6.56 6.83
CA ALA A 9 15.02 7.04 5.53
C ALA A 9 13.49 6.95 5.41
N ASN A 10 12.87 5.98 6.09
CA ASN A 10 11.43 5.80 6.11
C ASN A 10 10.72 6.60 7.23
N LYS A 11 11.40 7.34 8.14
CA LYS A 11 10.75 8.07 9.25
C LYS A 11 9.54 8.94 8.88
N ASN A 12 9.41 9.36 7.61
CA ASN A 12 8.28 10.12 7.11
C ASN A 12 7.06 9.28 6.68
N TRP A 13 7.08 7.95 6.80
CA TRP A 13 5.96 7.08 6.42
C TRP A 13 4.68 7.40 7.22
N SER A 14 4.84 7.82 8.48
CA SER A 14 3.72 8.23 9.34
C SER A 14 2.95 9.43 8.76
N ALA A 15 3.63 10.34 8.07
CA ALA A 15 3.01 11.51 7.43
C ALA A 15 2.07 11.15 6.27
N TRP A 16 2.13 9.90 5.80
CA TRP A 16 1.29 9.39 4.73
C TRP A 16 0.02 8.72 5.23
N ILE A 17 -0.03 8.23 6.48
CA ILE A 17 -1.20 7.53 7.00
C ILE A 17 -2.45 8.42 6.87
N GLY A 18 -3.51 7.87 6.29
CA GLY A 18 -4.78 8.58 6.10
C GLY A 18 -4.79 9.56 4.93
N ARG A 19 -3.67 9.83 4.26
CA ARG A 19 -3.67 10.63 3.03
C ARG A 19 -4.46 9.90 1.93
N GLN A 20 -5.28 10.67 1.22
CA GLN A 20 -6.11 10.17 0.14
C GLN A 20 -5.57 10.63 -1.22
N GLY A 21 -5.71 9.79 -2.22
CA GLY A 21 -5.23 10.07 -3.58
C GLY A 21 -6.05 9.35 -4.64
N THR A 22 -5.62 9.51 -5.88
CA THR A 22 -6.25 8.86 -7.05
C THR A 22 -5.22 7.98 -7.76
N VAL A 23 -5.57 6.75 -8.08
CA VAL A 23 -4.69 5.86 -8.84
C VAL A 23 -4.53 6.41 -10.27
N LEU A 24 -3.28 6.59 -10.71
CA LEU A 24 -2.95 6.95 -12.09
C LEU A 24 -2.65 5.71 -12.93
N VAL A 25 -1.89 4.77 -12.37
CA VAL A 25 -1.44 3.54 -13.03
C VAL A 25 -1.48 2.40 -12.01
N SER A 26 -1.83 1.21 -12.49
CA SER A 26 -1.87 -0.01 -11.68
C SER A 26 -1.26 -1.19 -12.44
N THR A 27 -0.36 -1.91 -11.78
CA THR A 27 0.24 -3.15 -12.28
C THR A 27 0.00 -4.26 -11.27
N VAL A 28 -0.79 -5.27 -11.66
CA VAL A 28 -1.09 -6.43 -10.83
C VAL A 28 0.07 -7.41 -10.87
N VAL A 29 0.57 -7.76 -9.68
CA VAL A 29 1.61 -8.78 -9.47
C VAL A 29 0.94 -10.09 -9.09
N ARG A 30 1.10 -11.09 -9.96
CA ARG A 30 0.61 -12.47 -9.74
C ARG A 30 1.72 -13.45 -9.33
N THR A 31 2.97 -13.05 -9.51
CA THR A 31 4.16 -13.85 -9.19
C THR A 31 5.12 -12.99 -8.36
N SER A 32 5.47 -13.45 -7.15
CA SER A 32 6.32 -12.72 -6.20
C SER A 32 7.26 -13.67 -5.47
N SER A 33 8.12 -13.14 -4.59
CA SER A 33 8.89 -13.96 -3.67
C SER A 33 7.98 -14.65 -2.64
N PRO A 34 8.40 -15.79 -2.07
CA PRO A 34 7.59 -16.52 -1.07
C PRO A 34 7.18 -15.67 0.13
N GLN A 35 7.98 -14.66 0.53
CA GLN A 35 7.66 -13.79 1.67
C GLN A 35 6.47 -12.85 1.41
N GLN A 36 6.01 -12.75 0.16
CA GLN A 36 4.88 -11.92 -0.25
C GLN A 36 3.69 -12.73 -0.78
N ASP A 37 3.81 -14.06 -0.77
CA ASP A 37 2.84 -14.95 -1.39
C ASP A 37 1.43 -14.82 -0.81
N SER A 38 1.34 -14.61 0.50
CA SER A 38 0.06 -14.41 1.20
C SER A 38 -0.67 -13.13 0.81
N PHE A 39 0.02 -12.18 0.18
CA PHE A 39 -0.57 -10.93 -0.28
C PHE A 39 -1.00 -10.98 -1.75
N LYS A 40 -0.72 -12.08 -2.47
CA LYS A 40 -1.06 -12.22 -3.89
C LYS A 40 -2.57 -12.45 -4.08
N PRO A 41 -3.20 -11.83 -5.10
CA PRO A 41 -2.62 -10.82 -5.98
C PRO A 41 -2.51 -9.47 -5.26
N PHE A 42 -1.43 -8.74 -5.49
CA PHE A 42 -1.30 -7.35 -5.05
C PHE A 42 -0.89 -6.47 -6.22
N SER A 43 -1.01 -5.15 -6.07
CA SER A 43 -0.70 -4.21 -7.15
C SER A 43 0.41 -3.23 -6.76
N TYR A 44 1.28 -2.89 -7.70
CA TYR A 44 2.07 -1.67 -7.63
C TYR A 44 1.28 -0.53 -8.27
N LEU A 45 1.26 0.62 -7.61
CA LEU A 45 0.38 1.73 -7.94
C LEU A 45 1.19 3.02 -8.00
N LEU A 46 0.96 3.81 -9.05
CA LEU A 46 1.32 5.22 -9.04
C LEU A 46 0.08 6.01 -8.61
N VAL A 47 0.15 6.69 -7.47
CA VAL A 47 -0.98 7.44 -6.90
C VAL A 47 -0.67 8.93 -6.91
N ASP A 48 -1.64 9.72 -7.35
CA ASP A 48 -1.61 11.17 -7.30
C ASP A 48 -2.26 11.67 -6.00
N PHE A 49 -1.50 12.44 -5.22
CA PHE A 49 -1.95 13.13 -4.01
C PHE A 49 -2.08 14.65 -4.23
N GLY A 50 -2.15 15.09 -5.49
CA GLY A 50 -2.31 16.49 -5.91
C GLY A 50 -0.99 17.23 -6.01
N LYS A 51 -0.24 17.34 -4.91
CA LYS A 51 1.07 18.03 -4.90
C LYS A 51 2.24 17.14 -5.30
N GLU A 52 2.08 15.83 -5.09
CA GLU A 52 3.11 14.84 -5.34
C GLU A 52 2.49 13.53 -5.82
N LYS A 53 3.24 12.81 -6.64
CA LYS A 53 2.92 11.46 -7.06
C LYS A 53 3.80 10.48 -6.29
N LYS A 54 3.24 9.36 -5.87
CA LYS A 54 3.96 8.37 -5.07
C LYS A 54 3.68 6.96 -5.56
N GLU A 55 4.74 6.17 -5.66
CA GLU A 55 4.67 4.73 -5.90
C GLU A 55 4.41 4.01 -4.59
N LEU A 56 3.34 3.22 -4.54
CA LEU A 56 2.88 2.52 -3.34
C LEU A 56 2.38 1.12 -3.70
N LEU A 57 2.42 0.21 -2.73
CA LEU A 57 1.79 -1.10 -2.84
C LEU A 57 0.32 -1.00 -2.47
N GLY A 58 -0.54 -1.61 -3.28
CA GLY A 58 -1.92 -1.90 -2.91
C GLY A 58 -2.00 -2.93 -1.80
N VAL A 59 -3.09 -2.91 -1.02
CA VAL A 59 -3.41 -4.05 -0.14
C VAL A 59 -3.59 -5.32 -1.00
N GLY A 60 -3.17 -6.45 -0.44
CA GLY A 60 -3.31 -7.74 -1.11
C GLY A 60 -4.78 -8.10 -1.30
N HIS A 61 -5.05 -8.93 -2.31
CA HIS A 61 -6.38 -9.41 -2.71
C HIS A 61 -7.35 -8.30 -3.14
N GLN A 62 -6.84 -7.11 -3.44
CA GLN A 62 -7.62 -6.00 -3.99
C GLN A 62 -7.05 -5.60 -5.35
N GLU A 63 -7.90 -5.54 -6.37
CA GLU A 63 -7.55 -5.04 -7.69
C GLU A 63 -7.78 -3.54 -7.77
N PHE A 64 -6.90 -2.84 -8.50
CA PHE A 64 -6.95 -1.38 -8.66
C PHE A 64 -6.92 -1.01 -10.14
N GLN A 65 -7.62 0.06 -10.48
CA GLN A 65 -7.72 0.63 -11.81
C GLN A 65 -7.42 2.15 -11.75
N PRO A 66 -6.95 2.75 -12.85
CA PRO A 66 -6.85 4.20 -12.96
C PRO A 66 -8.18 4.89 -12.61
N GLY A 67 -8.12 5.96 -11.82
CA GLY A 67 -9.29 6.70 -11.34
C GLY A 67 -9.81 6.27 -9.96
N ASP A 68 -9.42 5.10 -9.46
CA ASP A 68 -9.83 4.64 -8.12
C ASP A 68 -9.38 5.64 -7.04
N LYS A 69 -10.30 5.97 -6.12
CA LYS A 69 -9.98 6.73 -4.91
C LYS A 69 -9.42 5.80 -3.86
N VAL A 70 -8.27 6.19 -3.29
CA VAL A 70 -7.53 5.36 -2.35
C VAL A 70 -7.08 6.14 -1.13
N VAL A 71 -6.78 5.41 -0.06
CA VAL A 71 -6.23 5.96 1.19
C VAL A 71 -5.02 5.14 1.64
N CYS A 72 -3.99 5.84 2.11
CA CYS A 72 -2.81 5.25 2.71
C CYS A 72 -3.10 4.64 4.08
N VAL A 73 -2.68 3.39 4.27
CA VAL A 73 -2.89 2.58 5.48
C VAL A 73 -1.61 1.89 5.91
N LEU A 74 -1.44 1.71 7.22
CA LEU A 74 -0.34 0.90 7.77
C LEU A 74 -0.68 -0.59 7.64
N ARG A 75 0.24 -1.36 7.06
CA ARG A 75 0.09 -2.81 6.85
C ARG A 75 1.43 -3.53 6.98
N LYS A 76 1.37 -4.84 7.24
CA LYS A 76 2.54 -5.72 7.13
C LYS A 76 3.02 -5.76 5.67
N ILE A 77 4.33 -5.73 5.46
CA ILE A 77 4.93 -5.74 4.11
C ILE A 77 5.48 -7.11 3.69
N SER A 78 5.76 -7.97 4.66
CA SER A 78 6.23 -9.35 4.47
C SER A 78 5.65 -10.23 5.58
N ASP A 79 5.50 -11.51 5.29
CA ASP A 79 5.35 -12.51 6.35
C ASP A 79 6.73 -12.87 6.88
N PRO A 80 7.03 -12.59 8.17
CA PRO A 80 8.31 -12.95 8.75
C PRO A 80 8.38 -14.47 8.93
N SER A 81 9.59 -15.03 8.83
CA SER A 81 9.82 -16.37 9.36
C SER A 81 9.67 -16.35 10.89
N SER A 82 9.42 -17.51 11.53
CA SER A 82 8.88 -17.64 12.91
C SER A 82 9.69 -17.01 14.05
N ARG A 83 10.80 -16.32 13.77
CA ARG A 83 11.66 -15.62 14.74
C ARG A 83 12.09 -14.21 14.31
N GLU A 84 11.55 -13.67 13.22
CA GLU A 84 11.94 -12.37 12.69
C GLU A 84 10.98 -11.23 13.08
N LEU A 85 11.50 -10.00 13.07
CA LEU A 85 10.71 -8.79 13.33
C LEU A 85 9.64 -8.61 12.25
N VAL A 86 8.40 -8.37 12.69
CA VAL A 86 7.30 -8.03 11.78
C VAL A 86 7.51 -6.62 11.24
N THR A 87 7.79 -6.52 9.94
CA THR A 87 7.99 -5.21 9.30
C THR A 87 6.67 -4.64 8.81
N TYR A 88 6.40 -3.39 9.18
CA TYR A 88 5.25 -2.62 8.74
C TYR A 88 5.66 -1.51 7.77
N GLY A 89 4.74 -1.13 6.89
CA GLY A 89 4.91 -0.06 5.93
C GLY A 89 3.57 0.45 5.40
N ILE A 90 3.63 1.49 4.57
CA ILE A 90 2.44 2.08 3.97
C ILE A 90 2.03 1.27 2.73
N LYS A 91 0.75 0.92 2.69
CA LYS A 91 0.04 0.43 1.51
C LYS A 91 -1.16 1.35 1.23
N VAL A 92 -1.81 1.19 0.10
CA VAL A 92 -3.07 1.90 -0.19
C VAL A 92 -4.24 0.92 -0.28
N LYS A 93 -5.38 1.32 0.28
CA LYS A 93 -6.68 0.63 0.19
C LYS A 93 -7.64 1.51 -0.62
N LYS A 94 -8.53 0.92 -1.42
CA LYS A 94 -9.67 1.66 -1.98
C LYS A 94 -10.53 2.30 -0.89
N LEU A 95 -10.97 3.52 -1.14
CA LEU A 95 -12.06 4.14 -0.41
C LEU A 95 -13.37 3.54 -0.93
N GLU A 96 -14.15 2.93 -0.06
CA GLU A 96 -15.50 2.49 -0.40
C GLU A 96 -16.37 3.74 -0.58
N SER A 97 -17.05 3.85 -1.71
CA SER A 97 -18.14 4.80 -1.89
C SER A 97 -19.19 4.47 -0.85
N LYS A 98 -19.39 5.33 0.15
CA LYS A 98 -20.61 5.21 0.96
C LYS A 98 -21.76 5.53 0.01
N GLU A 99 -22.50 4.52 -0.43
CA GLU A 99 -23.87 4.73 -0.88
C GLU A 99 -24.61 5.30 0.34
N THR A 100 -24.94 6.58 0.27
CA THR A 100 -25.87 7.21 1.20
C THR A 100 -27.19 6.46 1.05
N LYS A 101 -27.47 5.53 1.96
CA LYS A 101 -28.83 5.03 2.14
C LYS A 101 -29.61 6.13 2.83
N ASP A 102 -30.26 6.96 2.03
CA ASP A 102 -31.33 7.82 2.49
C ASP A 102 -32.47 6.90 2.98
N HIS A 103 -32.75 6.96 4.28
CA HIS A 103 -33.90 6.33 4.93
C HIS A 103 -34.87 7.43 5.38
#